data_AF-A0A2S1QF67-F1
#
_entry.id   AF-A0A2S1QF67-F1
#
_cell.length_a   1.000
_cell.length_b   1.000
_cell.length_c   1.000
_cell.angle_alpha   90.00
_cell.angle_beta   90.00
_cell.angle_gamma   90.00
#
_symmetry.space_group_name_H-M   'P 1'
#
loop_
_entity.id
_entity.type
_entity.pdbx_description
1 polymer ?
#
loop_
_entity_poly.entity_id
_entity_poly.type
_entity_poly.pdbx_seq_one_letter_code
_entity_poly.pdbx_strand_id
1 'polypeptide(L)'
;MITASAVGQEEDRNAKKERIQALKVAYITEKLSLTPDQAQVFWPIYNTYGERMSEIYKRERRVLKETRDQFDTMDESSAKNTLDNIQSFEQQKLDARKTLFVNLKNKLSYKKTLVLLKAEGDFRRDLLHKLRGNKEGKRNHREP
;
A
#
# COMPACT_ATOMS: atom_id res chain seq x y z
N MET A 1 -25.99 -13.41 15.46
CA MET A 1 -26.29 -13.61 14.03
C MET A 1 -25.47 -12.60 13.23
N ILE A 2 -24.38 -13.01 12.60
CA ILE A 2 -23.67 -12.15 11.65
C ILE A 2 -24.54 -12.14 10.39
N THR A 3 -25.13 -10.99 10.09
CA THR A 3 -26.07 -10.81 8.98
C THR A 3 -25.36 -11.03 7.64
N ALA A 4 -26.02 -11.73 6.71
CA ALA A 4 -25.48 -12.09 5.39
C ALA A 4 -24.92 -10.89 4.59
N SER A 5 -25.36 -9.67 4.89
CA SER A 5 -24.85 -8.43 4.30
C SER A 5 -23.42 -8.08 4.72
N ALA A 6 -22.97 -8.46 5.92
CA ALA A 6 -21.60 -8.19 6.37
C ALA A 6 -20.58 -9.14 5.70
N VAL A 7 -20.96 -10.41 5.52
CA VAL A 7 -20.17 -11.41 4.79
C VAL A 7 -20.05 -11.03 3.32
N GLY A 8 -21.15 -10.66 2.66
CA GLY A 8 -21.11 -10.21 1.25
C GLY A 8 -20.30 -8.92 1.03
N GLN A 9 -20.28 -7.98 1.98
CA GLN A 9 -19.43 -6.78 1.91
C GLN A 9 -17.94 -7.07 2.17
N GLU A 10 -17.61 -8.16 2.85
CA GLU A 10 -16.22 -8.57 3.09
C GLU A 10 -15.66 -9.33 1.88
N GLU A 11 -16.46 -10.21 1.27
CA GLU A 11 -16.11 -10.91 0.03
C GLU A 11 -15.83 -9.93 -1.13
N ASP A 12 -16.70 -8.93 -1.35
CA ASP A 12 -16.50 -7.91 -2.40
C ASP A 12 -15.22 -7.08 -2.18
N ARG A 13 -14.90 -6.75 -0.91
CA ARG A 13 -13.66 -6.04 -0.57
C ARG A 13 -12.41 -6.89 -0.86
N ASN A 14 -12.46 -8.18 -0.53
CA ASN A 14 -11.36 -9.10 -0.79
C ASN A 14 -11.15 -9.31 -2.30
N ALA A 15 -12.22 -9.58 -3.06
CA ALA A 15 -12.16 -9.73 -4.51
C ALA A 15 -11.56 -8.48 -5.20
N LYS A 16 -11.94 -7.27 -4.74
CA LYS A 16 -11.38 -6.02 -5.24
C LYS A 16 -9.89 -5.90 -4.94
N LYS A 17 -9.45 -6.29 -3.74
CA LYS A 17 -8.04 -6.25 -3.33
C LYS A 17 -7.21 -7.21 -4.20
N GLU A 18 -7.69 -8.42 -4.42
CA GLU A 18 -7.06 -9.42 -5.28
C GLU A 18 -6.93 -8.93 -6.72
N ARG A 19 -7.99 -8.33 -7.28
CA ARG A 19 -7.95 -7.73 -8.62
C ARG A 19 -6.90 -6.63 -8.74
N ILE A 20 -6.80 -5.74 -7.74
CA ILE A 20 -5.78 -4.68 -7.72
C ILE A 20 -4.37 -5.29 -7.64
N GLN A 21 -4.20 -6.34 -6.83
CA GLN A 21 -2.92 -7.02 -6.71
C GLN A 21 -2.51 -7.69 -8.02
N ALA A 22 -3.42 -8.39 -8.70
CA ALA A 22 -3.16 -9.00 -9.99
C ALA A 22 -2.76 -7.96 -11.05
N LEU A 23 -3.46 -6.82 -11.12
CA LEU A 23 -3.10 -5.71 -11.99
C LEU A 23 -1.71 -5.15 -11.68
N LYS A 24 -1.38 -5.02 -10.40
CA LYS A 24 -0.06 -4.54 -9.96
C LYS A 24 1.05 -5.50 -10.39
N VAL A 25 0.83 -6.81 -10.23
CA VAL A 25 1.77 -7.86 -10.62
C VAL A 25 2.05 -7.83 -12.12
N ALA A 26 0.99 -7.77 -12.93
CA ALA A 26 1.12 -7.65 -14.38
C ALA A 26 1.87 -6.37 -14.78
N TYR A 27 1.48 -5.23 -14.22
CA TYR A 27 2.07 -3.93 -14.53
C TYR A 27 3.57 -3.87 -14.18
N ILE A 28 3.97 -4.34 -12.99
CA ILE A 28 5.38 -4.35 -12.58
C ILE A 28 6.18 -5.30 -13.46
N THR A 29 5.68 -6.50 -13.74
CA THR A 29 6.37 -7.47 -14.62
C THR A 29 6.64 -6.87 -16.00
N GLU A 30 5.64 -6.21 -16.59
CA GLU A 30 5.75 -5.54 -17.89
C GLU A 30 6.80 -4.42 -17.84
N LYS A 31 6.70 -3.48 -16.88
CA LYS A 31 7.58 -2.31 -16.83
C LYS A 31 9.03 -2.64 -16.51
N LEU A 32 9.28 -3.66 -15.68
CA LEU A 32 10.64 -4.08 -15.36
C LEU A 32 11.24 -4.98 -16.44
N SER A 33 10.41 -5.52 -17.35
CA SER A 33 10.81 -6.50 -18.38
C SER A 33 11.68 -7.60 -17.78
N LEU A 34 11.14 -8.27 -16.75
CA LEU A 34 11.85 -9.33 -16.04
C LEU A 34 11.90 -10.60 -16.89
N THR A 35 13.08 -11.21 -16.99
CA THR A 35 13.18 -12.60 -17.47
C THR A 35 12.60 -13.55 -16.41
N PRO A 36 12.27 -14.81 -16.77
CA PRO A 36 11.81 -15.79 -15.78
C PRO A 36 12.73 -15.91 -14.56
N ASP A 37 14.05 -15.98 -14.77
CA ASP A 37 15.03 -16.07 -13.69
C ASP A 37 15.05 -14.81 -12.82
N GLN A 38 14.96 -13.63 -13.44
CA GLN A 38 14.89 -12.37 -12.71
C GLN A 38 13.59 -12.26 -11.91
N ALA A 39 12.47 -12.76 -12.43
CA ALA A 39 11.19 -12.76 -11.74
C ALA A 39 11.22 -13.67 -10.49
N GLN A 40 11.85 -14.85 -10.59
CA GLN A 40 12.04 -15.76 -9.46
C GLN A 40 12.82 -15.12 -8.31
N VAL A 41 13.77 -14.22 -8.62
CA VAL A 41 14.52 -13.47 -7.60
C VAL A 41 13.76 -12.22 -7.12
N PHE A 42 13.10 -11.52 -8.03
CA PHE A 42 12.42 -10.25 -7.75
C PHE A 42 11.24 -10.41 -6.80
N TRP A 43 10.32 -11.34 -7.10
CA TRP A 43 9.04 -11.44 -6.40
C TRP A 43 9.17 -11.73 -4.91
N PRO A 44 10.04 -12.64 -4.44
CA PRO A 44 10.26 -12.85 -3.01
C PRO A 44 10.73 -11.57 -2.28
N ILE A 45 11.66 -10.82 -2.87
CA ILE A 45 12.17 -9.57 -2.30
C ILE A 45 11.05 -8.53 -2.21
N TYR A 46 10.29 -8.37 -3.30
CA TYR A 46 9.24 -7.38 -3.39
C TYR A 46 8.05 -7.70 -2.49
N ASN A 47 7.67 -8.98 -2.36
CA ASN A 47 6.59 -9.43 -1.50
C ASN A 47 6.93 -9.21 -0.02
N THR A 48 8.14 -9.57 0.41
CA THR A 48 8.62 -9.30 1.78
C THR A 48 8.56 -7.81 2.12
N TYR A 49 8.98 -6.94 1.19
CA TYR A 49 8.83 -5.49 1.36
C TYR A 49 7.35 -5.09 1.48
N GLY A 50 6.49 -5.62 0.61
CA GLY A 50 5.05 -5.34 0.61
C GLY A 50 4.36 -5.74 1.91
N GLU A 51 4.66 -6.92 2.44
CA GLU A 51 4.16 -7.42 3.72
C GLU A 51 4.60 -6.51 4.86
N ARG A 52 5.90 -6.18 4.93
CA ARG A 52 6.43 -5.29 5.95
C ARG A 52 5.77 -3.91 5.93
N MET A 53 5.59 -3.32 4.74
CA MET A 53 4.90 -2.04 4.59
C MET A 53 3.43 -2.14 5.01
N SER A 54 2.74 -3.21 4.64
CA SER A 54 1.35 -3.46 5.01
C SER A 54 1.16 -3.51 6.53
N GLU A 55 2.05 -4.20 7.25
CA GLU A 55 2.04 -4.25 8.72
C GLU A 55 2.27 -2.87 9.36
N ILE A 56 3.24 -2.11 8.84
CA ILE A 56 3.52 -0.76 9.34
C ILE A 56 2.28 0.13 9.13
N TYR A 57 1.71 0.16 7.93
CA TYR A 57 0.50 0.94 7.64
C TYR A 57 -0.70 0.51 8.48
N LYS A 58 -0.85 -0.78 8.79
CA LYS A 58 -1.94 -1.28 9.65
C LYS A 58 -1.81 -0.74 11.07
N ARG A 59 -0.59 -0.77 11.64
CA ARG A 59 -0.31 -0.25 12.99
C ARG A 59 -0.45 1.26 13.04
N GLU A 60 0.15 1.97 12.09
CA GLU A 60 0.06 3.42 11.97
C GLU A 60 -1.39 3.90 11.86
N ARG A 61 -2.19 3.27 10.99
CA ARG A 61 -3.62 3.62 10.85
C ARG A 61 -4.39 3.44 12.16
N ARG A 62 -4.04 2.44 12.96
CA ARG A 62 -4.66 2.21 14.26
C ARG A 62 -4.31 3.36 15.22
N VAL A 63 -3.02 3.67 15.35
CA VAL A 63 -2.54 4.78 16.19
C VAL A 63 -3.22 6.09 15.79
N LEU A 64 -3.18 6.46 14.50
CA LEU A 64 -3.81 7.71 14.03
C LEU A 64 -5.32 7.76 14.26
N LYS A 65 -6.00 6.61 14.20
CA LYS A 65 -7.43 6.54 14.52
C LYS A 65 -7.67 6.79 16.00
N GLU A 66 -6.92 6.12 16.87
CA GLU A 66 -6.99 6.28 18.33
C GLU A 66 -6.67 7.73 18.73
N THR A 67 -5.61 8.31 18.17
CA THR A 67 -5.24 9.72 18.35
C THR A 67 -6.38 10.66 18.00
N ARG A 68 -7.04 10.45 16.85
CA ARG A 68 -8.18 11.27 16.43
C ARG A 68 -9.35 11.13 17.40
N ASP A 69 -9.64 9.90 17.83
CA ASP A 69 -10.79 9.61 18.69
C ASP A 69 -10.58 10.13 20.13
N GLN A 70 -9.33 10.35 20.56
CA GLN A 70 -8.95 10.81 21.91
C GLN A 70 -8.31 12.20 21.94
N PHE A 71 -8.37 12.95 20.83
CA PHE A 71 -7.60 14.18 20.63
C PHE A 71 -7.85 15.23 21.71
N ASP A 72 -9.11 15.49 22.06
CA ASP A 72 -9.46 16.56 23.00
C ASP A 72 -9.17 16.19 24.47
N THR A 73 -8.95 14.91 24.76
CA THR A 73 -8.78 14.39 26.13
C THR A 73 -7.37 13.90 26.42
N MET A 74 -6.43 14.00 25.47
CA MET A 74 -5.07 13.53 25.66
C MET A 74 -4.26 14.47 26.55
N ASP A 75 -3.42 13.87 27.39
CA ASP A 75 -2.40 14.60 28.12
C ASP A 75 -1.11 14.72 27.31
N GLU A 76 -0.19 15.58 27.78
CA GLU A 76 1.08 15.85 27.11
C GLU A 76 1.94 14.59 26.95
N SER A 77 1.87 13.67 27.91
CA SER A 77 2.61 12.39 27.85
C SER A 77 2.10 11.50 26.71
N SER A 78 0.79 11.37 26.57
CA SER A 78 0.16 10.60 25.50
C SER A 78 0.38 11.22 24.13
N ALA A 79 0.36 12.56 24.05
CA ALA A 79 0.70 13.30 22.83
C ALA A 79 2.15 13.03 22.41
N LYS A 80 3.11 13.12 23.34
CA LYS A 80 4.51 12.80 23.10
C LYS A 80 4.69 11.36 22.58
N ASN A 81 4.09 10.38 23.27
CA ASN A 81 4.18 8.98 22.85
C ASN A 81 3.60 8.74 21.45
N THR A 82 2.51 9.45 21.10
CA THR A 82 1.92 9.40 19.76
C THR A 82 2.89 9.95 18.72
N LEU A 83 3.53 11.08 18.98
CA LEU A 83 4.52 11.67 18.08
C LEU A 83 5.73 10.74 17.89
N ASP A 84 6.24 10.16 18.97
CA ASP A 84 7.35 9.19 18.91
C ASP A 84 6.99 7.96 18.07
N ASN A 85 5.75 7.46 18.20
CA ASN A 85 5.24 6.36 17.38
C ASN A 85 5.17 6.71 15.90
N ILE A 86 4.67 7.91 15.57
CA ILE A 86 4.61 8.40 14.18
C ILE A 86 6.02 8.46 13.57
N GLN A 87 6.98 9.06 14.29
CA GLN A 87 8.38 9.12 13.86
C GLN A 87 8.98 7.72 13.67
N SER A 88 8.71 6.80 14.60
CA SER A 88 9.16 5.42 14.50
C SER A 88 8.58 4.70 13.28
N PHE A 89 7.31 4.94 12.92
CA PHE A 89 6.73 4.36 11.70
C PHE A 89 7.40 4.91 10.44
N GLU A 90 7.69 6.21 10.36
CA GLU A 90 8.42 6.78 9.23
C GLU A 90 9.83 6.18 9.09
N GLN A 91 10.54 6.03 10.20
CA GLN A 91 11.85 5.38 10.21
C GLN A 91 11.76 3.92 9.71
N GLN A 92 10.79 3.15 10.21
CA GLN A 92 10.58 1.77 9.77
C GLN A 92 10.25 1.65 8.27
N LYS A 93 9.46 2.59 7.71
CA LYS A 93 9.17 2.63 6.27
C LYS A 93 10.43 2.94 5.46
N LEU A 94 11.24 3.88 5.92
CA LEU A 94 12.50 4.24 5.28
C LEU A 94 13.46 3.06 5.27
N ASP A 95 13.60 2.37 6.40
CA ASP A 95 14.51 1.22 6.51
C ASP A 95 14.03 0.04 5.65
N ALA A 96 12.73 -0.26 5.65
CA ALA A 96 12.17 -1.26 4.73
C ALA A 96 12.48 -0.91 3.26
N ARG A 97 12.39 0.37 2.88
CA ARG A 97 12.72 0.84 1.52
C ARG A 97 14.21 0.75 1.22
N LYS A 98 15.09 1.08 2.18
CA LYS A 98 16.55 0.91 2.02
C LYS A 98 16.88 -0.57 1.78
N THR A 99 16.31 -1.47 2.58
CA THR A 99 16.51 -2.92 2.43
C THR A 99 16.04 -3.41 1.05
N LEU A 100 14.87 -2.97 0.59
CA LEU A 100 14.40 -3.26 -0.78
C LEU A 100 15.44 -2.85 -1.83
N PHE A 101 15.95 -1.62 -1.74
CA PHE A 101 16.91 -1.10 -2.73
C PHE A 101 18.23 -1.85 -2.72
N VAL A 102 18.77 -2.17 -1.54
CA VAL A 102 20.00 -2.96 -1.41
C VAL A 102 19.80 -4.35 -2.01
N ASN A 103 18.71 -5.02 -1.69
CA ASN A 103 18.45 -6.37 -2.18
C ASN A 103 18.23 -6.39 -3.70
N LEU A 104 17.49 -5.42 -4.26
CA LEU A 104 17.23 -5.36 -5.69
C LEU A 104 18.44 -4.90 -6.51
N LYS A 105 19.17 -3.88 -6.06
CA LYS A 105 20.34 -3.39 -6.83
C LYS A 105 21.44 -4.44 -6.92
N ASN A 106 21.60 -5.27 -5.88
CA ASN A 106 22.58 -6.35 -5.82
C ASN A 106 22.19 -7.57 -6.69
N LYS A 107 20.90 -7.75 -7.01
CA LYS A 107 20.39 -8.93 -7.73
C LYS A 107 19.89 -8.65 -9.15
N LEU A 108 19.50 -7.41 -9.46
CA LEU A 108 18.98 -7.02 -10.77
C LEU A 108 19.84 -5.94 -11.43
N SER A 109 19.78 -4.71 -10.94
CA SER A 109 20.63 -3.56 -11.29
C SER A 109 20.05 -2.28 -10.71
N TYR A 110 20.86 -1.23 -10.61
CA TYR A 110 20.41 0.12 -10.27
C TYR A 110 19.30 0.63 -11.21
N LYS A 111 19.46 0.44 -12.53
CA LYS A 111 18.48 0.90 -13.52
C LYS A 111 17.12 0.23 -13.32
N LYS A 112 17.08 -1.09 -13.11
CA LYS A 112 15.81 -1.80 -12.84
C LYS A 112 15.16 -1.34 -11.52
N THR A 113 15.94 -1.07 -10.48
CA THR A 113 15.43 -0.51 -9.21
C THR A 113 14.80 0.87 -9.41
N LEU A 114 15.38 1.74 -10.24
CA LEU A 114 14.78 3.04 -10.58
C LEU A 114 13.49 2.88 -11.40
N VAL A 115 13.47 1.94 -12.36
CA VAL A 115 12.26 1.63 -13.14
C VAL A 115 11.13 1.13 -12.23
N LEU A 116 11.44 0.32 -11.22
CA LEU A 116 10.45 -0.08 -10.20
C LEU A 116 9.84 1.14 -9.50
N LEU A 117 10.65 2.07 -9.03
CA LEU A 117 10.16 3.27 -8.34
C LEU A 117 9.21 4.09 -9.21
N LYS A 118 9.59 4.27 -10.49
CA LYS A 118 8.71 4.92 -11.46
C LYS A 118 7.42 4.12 -11.65
N ALA A 119 7.51 2.82 -11.86
CA ALA A 119 6.35 1.96 -12.10
C ALA A 119 5.37 1.94 -10.92
N GLU A 120 5.85 1.89 -9.68
CA GLU A 120 4.99 1.96 -8.49
C GLU A 120 4.25 3.30 -8.38
N GLY A 121 4.95 4.41 -8.66
CA GLY A 121 4.38 5.74 -8.68
C GLY A 121 3.31 5.88 -9.75
N ASP A 122 3.63 5.47 -10.98
CA ASP A 122 2.72 5.49 -12.12
C ASP A 122 1.47 4.64 -11.87
N PHE A 123 1.65 3.39 -11.41
CA PHE A 123 0.54 2.48 -11.10
C PHE A 123 -0.40 3.08 -10.05
N ARG A 124 0.14 3.72 -9.00
CA ARG A 124 -0.67 4.36 -7.97
C ARG A 124 -1.48 5.52 -8.54
N ARG A 125 -0.88 6.36 -9.40
CA ARG A 125 -1.60 7.45 -10.07
C ARG A 125 -2.70 6.90 -10.97
N ASP A 126 -2.38 5.95 -11.83
CA ASP A 126 -3.32 5.36 -12.78
C ASP A 126 -4.48 4.64 -12.08
N LEU A 127 -4.20 3.91 -11.00
CA LEU A 127 -5.22 3.27 -10.17
C LEU A 127 -6.14 4.31 -9.53
N LEU A 128 -5.58 5.42 -9.02
CA LEU A 128 -6.38 6.51 -8.46
C LEU A 128 -7.28 7.16 -9.52
N HIS A 129 -6.78 7.37 -10.74
CA HIS A 129 -7.59 7.89 -11.85
C HIS A 129 -8.74 6.93 -12.20
N LYS A 130 -8.47 5.64 -12.35
CA LYS A 130 -9.50 4.62 -12.66
C LYS A 130 -10.54 4.47 -11.55
N LEU A 131 -10.14 4.58 -10.28
CA LEU A 131 -11.07 4.51 -9.14
C LEU A 131 -11.89 5.80 -8.96
N ARG A 132 -11.36 6.96 -9.34
CA ARG A 132 -12.06 8.26 -9.28
C ARG A 132 -13.06 8.44 -10.43
N GLY A 133 -12.71 8.04 -11.66
CA GLY A 133 -13.61 8.11 -12.82
C GLY A 133 -14.92 7.34 -12.64
N ASN A 134 -14.92 6.29 -11.81
CA ASN A 134 -16.14 5.53 -11.47
C ASN A 134 -17.05 6.21 -10.43
N LYS A 135 -16.64 7.33 -9.81
CA LYS A 135 -17.49 8.08 -8.86
C LYS A 135 -18.26 9.23 -9.50
N GLU A 136 -17.79 9.79 -10.62
CA GLU A 136 -18.50 10.89 -11.31
C GLU A 136 -19.75 10.40 -12.05
N GLY A 137 -19.73 9.18 -12.61
CA GLY A 137 -20.91 8.56 -13.22
C GLY A 137 -22.07 8.23 -12.26
N LYS A 138 -21.85 8.27 -10.94
CA LYS A 138 -22.90 8.01 -9.92
C LYS A 138 -23.49 9.27 -9.30
N ARG A 139 -22.98 10.47 -9.62
CA ARG A 139 -23.53 11.75 -9.11
C ARG A 139 -24.59 12.36 -10.03
N ASN A 140 -24.64 11.98 -11.31
CA ASN A 140 -25.57 12.53 -12.30
C ASN A 140 -26.95 11.81 -12.34
N HIS A 141 -27.38 11.15 -11.25
CA HIS A 141 -28.71 10.53 -11.14
C HIS A 141 -29.48 10.93 -9.87
N ARG A 142 -29.04 12.01 -9.20
CA ARG A 142 -29.92 12.77 -8.30
C ARG A 142 -30.30 14.04 -9.03
N GLU A 143 -31.31 13.91 -9.88
CA GLU A 143 -32.10 15.06 -10.33
C GLU A 143 -33.17 15.40 -9.28
N PRO A 144 -33.74 16.62 -9.32
CA PRO A 144 -33.96 17.51 -8.17
C PRO A 144 -35.04 17.08 -7.17
#